data_AF-A0A483MZS8-F1
#
_entry.id   AF-A0A483MZS8-F1
#
_cell.length_a   1.000
_cell.length_b   1.000
_cell.length_c   1.000
_cell.angle_alpha   90.00
_cell.angle_beta   90.00
_cell.angle_gamma   90.00
#
_symmetry.space_group_name_H-M   'P 1'
#
loop_
_entity.id
_entity.type
_entity.pdbx_description
1 polymer ?
#
loop_
_entity_poly.entity_id
_entity_poly.type
_entity_poly.pdbx_seq_one_letter_code
_entity_poly.pdbx_strand_id
1 'polypeptide(L)' 'MRWYNDKRIKVSVGAMSPMKYRQHLGLNT' A
#
# COMPACT_ATOMS: atom_id res chain seq x y z
N MET A 1 15.26 1.03 -1.49
CA MET A 1 14.10 0.09 -1.40
C MET A 1 12.79 0.74 -0.92
N ARG A 2 12.82 1.79 -0.08
CA ARG A 2 11.61 2.49 0.42
C ARG A 2 10.67 2.99 -0.71
N TRP A 3 11.25 3.47 -1.81
CA TRP A 3 10.53 3.90 -3.01
C TRP A 3 9.71 2.78 -3.68
N TYR A 4 10.23 1.55 -3.72
CA TYR A 4 9.53 0.39 -4.27
C TYR A 4 8.33 -0.02 -3.41
N ASN A 5 8.47 0.08 -2.08
CA ASN A 5 7.39 -0.26 -1.13
C ASN A 5 6.29 0.82 -1.06
N ASP A 6 6.62 2.07 -1.37
CA ASP A 6 5.67 3.19 -1.37
C ASP A 6 4.76 3.17 -2.62
N LYS A 7 5.34 2.82 -3.78
CA LYS A 7 4.68 2.91 -5.09
C LYS A 7 4.08 1.60 -5.61
N ARG A 8 4.27 0.46 -4.93
CA ARG A 8 3.82 -0.83 -5.47
C ARG A 8 2.30 -0.99 -5.40
N ILE A 9 1.65 -0.65 -6.50
CA ILE A 9 0.25 -0.97 -6.75
C ILE A 9 0.14 -2.47 -7.04
N LYS A 10 -0.43 -3.25 -6.11
CA LYS A 10 -0.64 -4.71 -6.31
C LYS A 10 -2.03 -4.93 -6.92
N VAL A 11 -2.10 -5.61 -8.07
CA VAL A 11 -3.35 -5.98 -8.75
C VAL A 11 -4.26 -6.79 -7.83
N SER A 12 -3.70 -7.70 -7.02
CA SER A 12 -4.43 -8.54 -6.06
C SER A 12 -5.07 -7.75 -4.91
N VAL A 13 -4.65 -6.51 -4.67
CA VAL A 13 -5.18 -5.61 -3.63
C VAL A 13 -6.06 -4.53 -4.28
N GLY A 14 -6.65 -4.84 -5.44
CA GLY A 14 -7.50 -3.91 -6.20
C GLY A 14 -6.73 -2.73 -6.78
N ALA A 15 -5.46 -2.90 -7.10
CA ALA A 15 -4.58 -1.82 -7.53
C ALA A 15 -4.52 -0.63 -6.53
N MET A 16 -4.64 -0.92 -5.23
CA MET A 16 -4.53 0.08 -4.18
C MET A 16 -3.05 0.39 -3.86
N SER A 17 -2.74 1.66 -3.58
CA SER A 17 -1.43 2.07 -3.06
C SER A 17 -1.19 1.40 -1.70
N PRO A 18 0.04 0.91 -1.42
CA PRO A 18 0.40 0.31 -0.13
C PRO A 18 0.06 1.18 1.07
N MET A 19 0.19 2.51 0.97
CA MET A 19 -0.19 3.42 2.06
C MET A 19 -1.69 3.43 2.31
N LYS A 20 -2.50 3.51 1.23
CA LYS A 20 -3.96 3.44 1.32
C LYS A 20 -4.43 2.10 1.87
N TYR A 21 -3.78 1.00 1.47
CA TYR A 21 -4.08 -0.32 2.02
C TYR A 21 -3.78 -0.41 3.52
N ARG A 22 -2.64 0.13 3.97
CA ARG A 22 -2.31 0.19 5.40
C ARG A 22 -3.28 1.07 6.19
N GLN A 23 -3.73 2.19 5.62
CA GLN A 23 -4.78 3.03 6.20
C GLN A 23 -6.09 2.28 6.36
N HIS A 24 -6.53 1.54 5.33
CA HIS A 24 -7.74 0.71 5.41
C HIS A 24 -7.63 -0.39 6.47
N LEU A 25 -6.44 -0.94 6.69
CA LEU A 25 -6.18 -1.94 7.72
C LEU A 25 -5.97 -1.33 9.12
N GLY A 26 -6.00 0.00 9.28
CA GLY A 26 -5.71 0.67 10.56
C GLY A 26 -4.25 0.56 11.00
N LEU A 27 -3.34 0.16 10.10
CA LEU A 27 -1.89 -0.05 10.37
C LEU A 27 -1.07 1.23 10.19
N ASN A 28 -1.73 2.38 10.26
CA ASN A 28 -1.11 3.70 10.13
C ASN A 28 -0.53 4.09 11.51
N THR A 29 0.76 3.81 11.70
CA THR A 29 1.61 4.35 12.76
C THR A 29 2.58 5.34 12.14
#